data_AF-A0A8T5JCY2-F1
#
_entry.id   AF-A0A8T5JCY2-F1
#
_cell.length_a   1.000
_cell.length_b   1.000
_cell.length_c   1.000
_cell.angle_alpha   90.00
_cell.angle_beta   90.00
_cell.angle_gamma   90.00
#
_symmetry.space_group_name_H-M   'P 1'
#
loop_
_entity.id
_entity.type
_entity.pdbx_description
1 polymer ?
#
loop_
_entity_poly.entity_id
_entity_poly.type
_entity_poly.pdbx_seq_one_letter_code
_entity_poly.pdbx_strand_id
1 'polypeptide(L)'
;MDKKDVRGFSMAFTTIVLMVLGIMVLLALMYMFVFQIGFFKDTVTIYSEETNVDSFIEGCNILANLQSEYSYCCDEKTVRLAGDDEIFTTCDAARDLSWSSERINEVSCASTLC
;
A
#
# COMPACT_ATOMS: atom_id res chain seq x y z
N MET A 1 42.68 -2.53 -42.97
CA MET A 1 41.42 -2.85 -42.25
C MET A 1 41.43 -2.06 -40.97
N ASP A 2 40.50 -1.11 -40.87
CA ASP A 2 40.51 0.04 -39.97
C ASP A 2 40.36 -0.37 -38.49
N LYS A 3 41.30 0.05 -37.63
CA LYS A 3 41.33 -0.28 -36.19
C LYS A 3 40.52 0.72 -35.34
N LYS A 4 39.70 1.59 -35.95
CA LYS A 4 38.92 2.61 -35.23
C LYS A 4 37.57 2.14 -34.70
N ASP A 5 36.94 1.13 -35.30
CA ASP A 5 35.58 0.72 -34.93
C ASP A 5 35.46 -0.03 -33.59
N VAL A 6 36.55 -0.61 -33.09
CA VAL A 6 36.51 -1.47 -31.89
C VAL A 6 36.37 -0.67 -30.59
N ARG A 7 36.88 0.57 -30.55
CA ARG A 7 36.88 1.41 -29.35
C ARG A 7 35.54 2.10 -29.09
N GLY A 8 34.83 2.52 -30.14
CA GLY A 8 33.47 3.08 -30.01
C GLY A 8 32.44 2.01 -29.63
N PHE A 9 32.60 0.81 -30.20
CA PHE A 9 31.73 -0.33 -29.91
C PHE A 9 31.82 -0.80 -28.46
N SER A 10 33.01 -0.80 -27.86
CA SER A 10 33.22 -1.20 -26.46
C SER A 10 32.49 -0.28 -25.46
N MET A 11 32.45 1.03 -25.70
CA MET A 11 31.70 1.94 -24.83
C MET A 11 30.19 1.76 -24.97
N ALA A 12 29.67 1.66 -26.20
CA ALA A 12 28.25 1.45 -26.44
C ALA A 12 27.76 0.10 -25.85
N PHE A 13 28.57 -0.95 -25.99
CA PHE A 13 28.26 -2.28 -25.44
C PHE A 13 28.14 -2.26 -23.92
N THR A 14 29.07 -1.59 -23.22
CA THR A 14 29.05 -1.51 -21.76
C THR A 14 27.82 -0.78 -21.24
N THR A 15 27.42 0.32 -21.90
CA THR A 15 26.22 1.09 -21.53
C THR A 15 24.93 0.30 -21.75
N ILE A 16 24.82 -0.47 -22.84
CA ILE A 16 23.68 -1.35 -23.09
C ILE A 16 23.59 -2.43 -22.01
N VAL A 17 24.72 -3.05 -21.66
CA VAL A 17 24.77 -4.06 -20.59
C VAL A 17 24.31 -3.47 -19.25
N LEU A 18 24.77 -2.26 -18.90
CA LEU A 18 24.37 -1.58 -17.67
C LEU A 18 22.87 -1.23 -17.65
N MET A 19 22.29 -0.81 -18.77
CA MET A 19 20.84 -0.58 -18.87
C MET A 19 20.04 -1.85 -18.64
N VAL A 20 20.43 -2.96 -19.26
CA VAL A 20 19.74 -4.25 -19.09
C VAL A 20 19.85 -4.74 -17.65
N LEU A 21 21.03 -4.62 -17.03
CA LEU A 21 21.24 -4.96 -15.62
C LEU A 21 20.38 -4.10 -14.69
N GLY A 22 20.27 -2.80 -14.95
CA GLY A 22 19.43 -1.90 -14.16
C GLY A 22 17.95 -2.29 -14.19
N ILE A 23 17.44 -2.65 -15.37
CA ILE A 23 16.05 -3.12 -15.53
C ILE A 23 15.84 -4.46 -14.80
N MET A 24 16.78 -5.39 -14.91
CA MET A 24 16.73 -6.68 -14.20
C MET A 24 16.68 -6.50 -12.68
N VAL A 25 17.48 -5.58 -12.13
CA VAL A 25 17.46 -5.28 -10.69
C VAL A 25 16.11 -4.67 -10.28
N LEU A 26 15.56 -3.75 -11.08
CA LEU A 26 14.24 -3.16 -10.82
C LEU A 26 13.13 -4.22 -10.77
N LEU A 27 13.12 -5.15 -11.73
CA LEU A 27 12.15 -6.26 -11.75
C LEU A 27 12.32 -7.20 -10.55
N ALA A 28 13.56 -7.49 -10.16
CA ALA A 28 13.85 -8.32 -9.00
C ALA A 28 13.37 -7.67 -7.70
N LEU A 29 13.59 -6.35 -7.54
CA LEU A 29 13.08 -5.60 -6.39
C LEU A 29 11.55 -5.59 -6.39
N MET A 30 10.91 -5.31 -7.52
CA MET A 30 9.45 -5.33 -7.63
C MET A 30 8.88 -6.71 -7.25
N TYR A 31 9.50 -7.79 -7.72
CA TYR A 31 9.09 -9.15 -7.36
C TYR A 31 9.26 -9.42 -5.86
N MET A 32 10.39 -9.02 -5.28
CA MET A 32 10.62 -9.13 -3.83
C MET A 32 9.58 -8.35 -3.02
N PHE A 33 9.30 -7.11 -3.40
CA PHE A 33 8.28 -6.29 -2.71
C PHE A 33 6.89 -6.90 -2.83
N VAL A 34 6.47 -7.35 -4.02
CA VAL A 34 5.15 -7.99 -4.21
C VAL A 34 5.05 -9.31 -3.43
N PHE A 35 6.09 -10.14 -3.47
CA PHE A 35 6.13 -11.40 -2.73
C PHE A 35 6.14 -11.18 -1.21
N GLN A 36 6.93 -10.20 -0.75
CA GLN A 36 7.02 -9.85 0.66
C GLN A 36 5.72 -9.23 1.19
N ILE A 37 5.02 -8.40 0.40
CA ILE A 37 3.70 -7.87 0.76
C ILE A 37 2.66 -8.99 0.81
N GLY A 38 2.68 -9.96 -0.11
CA GLY A 38 1.81 -11.13 -0.06
C GLY A 38 2.00 -11.96 1.22
N PHE A 39 3.26 -12.22 1.59
CA PHE A 39 3.60 -12.94 2.81
C PHE A 39 3.32 -12.14 4.08
N PHE A 40 3.49 -10.82 4.05
CA PHE A 40 3.09 -9.93 5.14
C PHE A 40 1.58 -9.89 5.29
N LYS A 41 0.81 -9.86 4.20
CA LYS A 41 -0.66 -9.90 4.27
C LYS A 41 -1.14 -11.21 4.90
N ASP A 42 -0.54 -12.34 4.52
CA ASP A 42 -0.91 -13.66 5.06
C ASP A 42 -0.37 -13.90 6.48
N THR A 43 0.76 -13.31 6.86
CA THR A 43 1.30 -13.41 8.23
C THR A 43 0.59 -12.43 9.18
N VAL A 44 0.24 -11.24 8.72
CA VAL A 44 -0.57 -10.27 9.48
C VAL A 44 -1.98 -10.78 9.68
N THR A 45 -2.58 -11.57 8.79
CA THR A 45 -3.89 -12.18 9.06
C THR A 45 -3.84 -13.34 10.05
N ILE A 46 -2.71 -14.04 10.17
CA ILE A 46 -2.52 -15.13 11.16
C ILE A 46 -2.16 -14.57 12.55
N TYR A 47 -1.51 -13.40 12.61
CA TYR A 47 -1.16 -12.69 13.86
C TYR A 47 -2.07 -11.50 14.18
N SER A 48 -3.07 -11.22 13.33
CA SER A 48 -4.10 -10.22 13.61
C SER A 48 -4.86 -10.74 14.82
N GLU A 49 -4.62 -10.05 15.93
CA GLU A 49 -5.42 -10.04 17.15
C GLU A 49 -6.91 -10.25 16.83
N GLU A 50 -7.63 -10.88 17.76
CA GLU A 50 -9.08 -11.08 17.72
C GLU A 50 -9.85 -9.78 17.38
N THR A 51 -9.20 -8.63 17.50
CA THR A 51 -9.66 -7.32 17.07
C THR A 51 -8.68 -6.65 16.10
N ASN A 52 -9.17 -6.01 15.03
CA ASN A 52 -8.33 -5.23 14.10
C ASN A 52 -8.60 -3.71 14.17
N VAL A 53 -9.25 -3.26 15.25
CA VAL A 53 -9.70 -1.88 15.45
C VAL A 53 -8.55 -0.87 15.32
N ASP A 54 -7.42 -1.14 15.97
CA ASP A 54 -6.29 -0.21 15.99
C ASP A 54 -5.64 -0.08 14.60
N SER A 55 -5.43 -1.20 13.91
CA SER A 55 -4.93 -1.23 12.52
C SER A 55 -5.88 -0.53 11.55
N PHE A 56 -7.19 -0.67 11.74
CA PHE A 56 -8.20 0.02 10.94
C PHE A 56 -8.13 1.54 11.17
N ILE A 57 -8.06 2.00 12.43
CA ILE A 57 -7.95 3.42 12.78
C ILE A 57 -6.67 4.03 12.20
N GLU A 58 -5.54 3.35 12.32
CA GLU A 58 -4.27 3.80 11.73
C GLU A 58 -4.37 3.91 10.20
N GLY A 59 -4.99 2.91 9.55
CA GLY A 59 -5.26 2.94 8.12
C GLY A 59 -6.12 4.15 7.71
N CYS A 60 -7.18 4.45 8.45
CA CYS A 60 -8.01 5.63 8.20
C CYS A 60 -7.24 6.94 8.38
N ASN A 61 -6.36 7.04 9.39
CA ASN A 61 -5.51 8.22 9.60
C ASN A 61 -4.51 8.43 8.47
N ILE A 62 -3.93 7.35 7.94
CA ILE A 62 -3.05 7.41 6.77
C ILE A 62 -3.83 7.92 5.55
N LEU A 63 -5.03 7.40 5.29
CA LEU A 63 -5.87 7.83 4.17
C LEU A 63 -6.29 9.30 4.28
N ALA A 64 -6.61 9.75 5.50
CA ALA A 64 -6.90 11.16 5.78
C ALA A 64 -5.67 12.05 5.50
N ASN A 65 -4.48 11.64 5.95
CA ASN A 65 -3.23 12.35 5.68
C ASN A 65 -2.88 12.40 4.18
N LEU A 66 -3.20 11.34 3.44
CA LEU A 66 -3.00 11.24 2.00
C LEU A 66 -4.10 11.95 1.18
N GLN A 67 -5.12 12.53 1.84
CA GLN A 67 -6.28 13.17 1.20
C GLN A 67 -6.98 12.24 0.18
N SER A 68 -7.04 10.94 0.48
CA SER A 68 -7.61 9.93 -0.41
C SER A 68 -9.13 9.83 -0.22
N GLU A 69 -9.86 10.85 -0.70
CA GLU A 69 -11.30 11.04 -0.40
C GLU A 69 -12.16 9.81 -0.68
N TYR A 70 -12.00 9.21 -1.84
CA TYR A 70 -12.73 7.99 -2.21
C TYR A 70 -12.49 6.84 -1.23
N SER A 71 -11.24 6.65 -0.80
CA SER A 71 -10.87 5.50 0.03
C SER A 71 -11.21 5.64 1.51
N TYR A 72 -11.44 6.85 2.02
CA TYR A 72 -11.96 7.02 3.38
C TYR A 72 -13.50 7.19 3.42
N CYS A 73 -14.13 7.66 2.34
CA CYS A 73 -15.59 7.84 2.27
C CYS A 73 -16.36 6.63 1.73
N CYS A 74 -15.83 5.94 0.72
CA CYS A 74 -16.58 4.95 -0.06
C CYS A 74 -16.05 3.51 0.11
N ASP A 75 -14.76 3.33 0.39
CA ASP A 75 -14.22 1.98 0.61
C ASP A 75 -14.68 1.42 1.95
N GLU A 76 -15.62 0.47 1.90
CA GLU A 76 -16.01 -0.33 3.07
C GLU A 76 -14.86 -1.24 3.49
N LYS A 77 -14.56 -1.27 4.79
CA LYS A 77 -13.56 -2.14 5.39
C LYS A 77 -14.20 -2.97 6.49
N THR A 78 -13.71 -4.19 6.66
CA THR A 78 -14.14 -5.07 7.73
C THR A 78 -13.37 -4.76 9.00
N VAL A 79 -14.10 -4.40 10.05
CA VAL A 79 -13.56 -4.21 11.40
C VAL A 79 -14.04 -5.35 12.28
N ARG A 80 -13.10 -5.99 12.96
CA ARG A 80 -13.27 -7.08 13.92
C ARG A 80 -13.18 -6.50 15.31
N LEU A 81 -14.26 -6.60 16.05
CA LEU A 81 -14.37 -6.20 17.45
C LEU A 81 -14.14 -7.42 18.35
N ALA A 82 -13.88 -7.18 19.63
CA ALA A 82 -13.62 -8.25 20.58
C ALA A 82 -14.86 -9.15 20.71
N GLY A 83 -14.69 -10.46 20.52
CA GLY A 83 -15.79 -11.42 20.67
C GLY A 83 -16.48 -11.84 19.37
N ASP A 84 -15.77 -11.87 18.24
CA ASP A 84 -16.24 -12.39 16.93
C ASP A 84 -17.25 -11.49 16.18
N ASP A 85 -17.46 -10.26 16.64
CA ASP A 85 -18.31 -9.29 15.94
C ASP A 85 -17.54 -8.63 14.78
N GLU A 86 -17.96 -8.91 13.55
CA GLU A 86 -17.47 -8.22 12.35
C GLU A 86 -18.47 -7.14 11.91
N ILE A 87 -17.98 -5.93 11.71
CA ILE A 87 -18.73 -4.81 11.16
C ILE A 87 -18.11 -4.35 9.84
N PHE A 88 -18.96 -4.01 8.88
CA PHE A 88 -18.55 -3.39 7.61
C PHE A 88 -18.82 -1.90 7.71
N THR A 89 -17.77 -1.09 7.61
CA THR A 89 -17.90 0.36 7.77
C THR A 89 -16.83 1.11 6.97
N THR A 90 -17.12 2.37 6.66
CA THR A 90 -16.16 3.30 6.04
C THR A 90 -15.44 4.09 7.14
N CYS A 91 -14.34 4.77 6.81
CA CYS A 91 -13.62 5.57 7.80
C CYS A 91 -14.45 6.75 8.33
N ASP A 92 -15.32 7.32 7.48
CA ASP A 92 -16.25 8.38 7.86
C ASP A 92 -17.32 7.85 8.83
N ALA A 93 -18.02 6.78 8.47
CA ALA A 93 -19.04 6.17 9.31
C ALA A 93 -18.45 5.62 10.62
N ALA A 94 -17.20 5.13 10.59
CA ALA A 94 -16.53 4.65 11.78
C ALA A 94 -16.16 5.77 12.76
N ARG A 95 -16.00 7.02 12.32
CA ARG A 95 -15.65 8.13 13.23
C ARG A 95 -16.70 8.33 14.35
N ASP A 96 -17.96 8.03 14.04
CA ASP A 96 -19.08 8.22 14.96
C ASP A 96 -19.34 6.99 15.86
N LEU A 97 -18.57 5.91 15.71
CA LEU A 97 -18.69 4.70 16.51
C LEU A 97 -17.91 4.80 17.83
N SER A 98 -18.43 4.18 18.89
CA SER A 98 -17.91 4.31 20.26
C SER A 98 -16.48 3.80 20.47
N TRP A 99 -15.99 2.91 19.61
CA TRP A 99 -14.66 2.30 19.71
C TRP A 99 -13.57 3.07 18.96
N SER A 100 -13.96 4.00 18.08
CA SER A 100 -13.09 4.79 17.18
C SER A 100 -13.26 6.30 17.34
N SER A 101 -14.26 6.73 18.12
CA SER A 101 -14.53 8.15 18.38
C SER A 101 -13.26 8.88 18.80
N GLU A 102 -13.00 10.04 18.17
CA GLU A 102 -11.83 10.91 18.39
C GLU A 102 -10.45 10.33 17.99
N ARG A 103 -10.37 9.08 17.54
CA ARG A 103 -9.10 8.44 17.13
C ARG A 103 -8.82 8.54 15.63
N ILE A 104 -9.85 8.85 14.83
CA ILE A 104 -9.77 9.06 13.39
C ILE A 104 -9.72 10.58 13.11
N ASN A 105 -8.73 11.01 12.33
CA ASN A 105 -8.54 12.38 11.89
C ASN A 105 -9.76 12.91 11.12
N GLU A 106 -9.90 14.24 11.06
CA GLU A 106 -11.00 14.87 10.34
C GLU A 106 -10.96 14.50 8.85
N VAL A 107 -12.03 13.83 8.41
CA VAL A 107 -12.27 13.41 7.02
C VAL A 107 -13.43 14.23 6.45
N SER A 108 -13.25 14.74 5.24
CA SER A 108 -14.29 15.49 4.52
C SER A 108 -14.82 14.64 3.37
N CYS A 109 -16.08 14.22 3.47
CA CYS A 109 -16.78 13.45 2.45
C CYS A 109 -17.79 14.27 1.63
N ALA A 110 -17.81 15.59 1.79
CA ALA A 110 -18.83 16.46 1.20
C ALA A 110 -18.82 16.51 -0.33
N SER A 111 -17.68 16.19 -0.96
CA SER A 111 -17.45 16.25 -2.42
C SER A 111 -17.54 14.90 -3.12
N THR A 112 -17.51 13.79 -2.39
CA THR A 112 -17.31 12.46 -2.97
C THR A 112 -18.63 11.70 -3.08
N LEU A 113 -19.02 11.34 -4.31
CA LEU A 113 -20.14 10.44 -4.55
C LEU A 113 -19.66 8.99 -4.48
N CYS A 114 -20.17 8.29 -3.47
CA CYS A 114 -20.28 6.84 -3.43
C CYS A 114 -21.64 6.45 -4.05
#